data_AF-A0A517TWV4-F1
#
_entry.id   AF-A0A517TWV4-F1
#
_cell.length_a   1.000
_cell.length_b   1.000
_cell.length_c   1.000
_cell.angle_alpha   90.00
_cell.angle_beta   90.00
_cell.angle_gamma   90.00
#
_symmetry.space_group_name_H-M   'P 1'
#
loop_
_entity.id
_entity.type
_entity.pdbx_description
1 polymer ?
#
loop_
_entity_poly.entity_id
_entity_poly.type
_entity_poly.pdbx_seq_one_letter_code
_entity_poly.pdbx_strand_id
1 'polypeptide(L)'
;MSEVVADPTRRLRLGVYALLIALAAGNMSGRLLAVNAVNRQELETSRISQRVAAAEKEFRAEGISEDKLQAKLLAAKQLIEREERRQRPFLSGNDRSRWLAIRALVESGSFEIDAFMDSNVWNTIDMVKHRGRDGQMHLYSSKPPLLIVLLAGEYWAINKTTGWTLADNPYEVGRLMLFTVQVLPTLLMLAIIASLAERFGRTDWGRIFVVAAAAFGTMLTAFVVVLNNHTIAAASTAVATYALVQIWFDDSRRWRWFALAGLAGAFTAANELPALAFFALLAAALLWKNWRQTLAGFAPCALIVLAAAFGTNYWAHGSWQPPYAHRSATDPEDNWYHYSYTLGGKERQSYWLDPQGIDKGEPSRLDYAFHCFVGHHGIFSLTPMWLMSVWGAWRWLRGGTTSERQLAAGIALLTVTVLTFYIGLRPQIDRNYGGMTSGLRWLFWLAPLWLVVMLPAADRAARSRQGMAVALVMLSFSVLSASYPTWNPWTQPWIYNWLQSCGWRGFG
;
A
#
# COMPACT_ATOMS: atom_id res chain seq x y z
N MET A 1 -46.36 -18.08 3.51
CA MET A 1 -45.53 -17.03 2.85
C MET A 1 -45.52 -15.84 3.79
N SER A 2 -44.45 -15.67 4.58
CA SER A 2 -44.29 -14.47 5.40
C SER A 2 -43.97 -13.30 4.46
N GLU A 3 -44.80 -12.27 4.45
CA GLU A 3 -44.46 -11.00 3.80
C GLU A 3 -43.09 -10.55 4.30
N VAL A 4 -42.14 -10.44 3.38
CA VAL A 4 -40.86 -9.80 3.67
C VAL A 4 -41.20 -8.33 3.93
N VAL A 5 -41.30 -7.96 5.21
CA VAL A 5 -41.48 -6.57 5.62
C VAL A 5 -40.34 -5.78 4.98
N ALA A 6 -40.67 -4.94 4.00
CA ALA A 6 -39.69 -4.14 3.30
C ALA A 6 -39.03 -3.20 4.31
N ASP A 7 -37.71 -3.30 4.49
CA ASP A 7 -36.93 -2.39 5.31
C ASP A 7 -37.05 -0.97 4.74
N PRO A 8 -37.82 -0.07 5.39
CA PRO A 8 -38.20 1.21 4.80
C PRO A 8 -37.01 2.17 4.68
N THR A 9 -35.95 1.98 5.47
CA THR A 9 -34.77 2.84 5.45
C THR A 9 -33.66 2.31 4.55
N ARG A 10 -33.78 1.09 4.02
CA ARG A 10 -32.76 0.49 3.14
C ARG A 10 -32.42 1.35 1.93
N ARG A 11 -33.42 1.92 1.25
CA ARG A 11 -33.17 2.81 0.09
C ARG A 11 -32.36 4.04 0.48
N LEU A 12 -32.68 4.64 1.62
CA LEU A 12 -31.93 5.78 2.16
C LEU A 12 -30.49 5.38 2.49
N ARG A 13 -30.29 4.23 3.16
CA ARG A 13 -28.94 3.72 3.47
C ARG A 13 -28.09 3.48 2.24
N LEU A 14 -28.66 2.82 1.22
CA LEU A 14 -27.95 2.61 -0.06
C LEU A 14 -27.58 3.95 -0.73
N GLY A 15 -28.47 4.95 -0.64
CA GLY A 15 -28.17 6.32 -1.08
C GLY A 15 -27.01 6.95 -0.29
N VAL A 16 -27.00 6.81 1.04
CA VAL A 16 -25.91 7.29 1.90
C VAL A 16 -24.60 6.57 1.58
N TYR A 17 -24.59 5.25 1.36
CA TYR A 17 -23.39 4.53 0.95
C TYR A 17 -22.85 5.02 -0.38
N ALA A 18 -23.73 5.22 -1.38
CA ALA A 18 -23.34 5.76 -2.66
C ALA A 18 -22.71 7.15 -2.53
N LEU A 19 -23.27 8.02 -1.68
CA LEU A 19 -22.69 9.34 -1.39
C LEU A 19 -21.32 9.22 -0.72
N LEU A 20 -21.15 8.38 0.30
CA LEU A 20 -19.87 8.19 0.99
C LEU A 20 -18.79 7.64 0.04
N ILE A 21 -19.15 6.67 -0.80
CA ILE A 21 -18.25 6.08 -1.80
C ILE A 21 -17.89 7.11 -2.88
N ALA A 22 -18.85 7.90 -3.36
CA ALA A 22 -18.60 8.95 -4.35
C ALA A 22 -17.68 10.05 -3.78
N LEU A 23 -17.91 10.47 -2.53
CA LEU A 23 -17.05 11.42 -1.83
C LEU A 23 -15.63 10.87 -1.65
N ALA A 24 -15.49 9.61 -1.26
CA ALA A 24 -14.19 8.95 -1.16
C ALA A 24 -13.49 8.86 -2.53
N ALA A 25 -14.21 8.48 -3.59
CA ALA A 25 -13.69 8.42 -4.96
C ALA A 25 -13.17 9.79 -5.42
N GLY A 26 -13.96 10.85 -5.21
CA GLY A 26 -13.59 12.22 -5.54
C GLY A 26 -12.38 12.70 -4.74
N ASN A 27 -12.34 12.42 -3.43
CA ASN A 27 -11.20 12.79 -2.57
C ASN A 27 -9.90 12.09 -3.02
N MET A 28 -9.94 10.76 -3.22
CA MET A 28 -8.78 9.98 -3.64
C MET A 28 -8.28 10.42 -5.03
N SER A 29 -9.19 10.64 -5.98
CA SER A 29 -8.85 11.08 -7.33
C SER A 29 -8.30 12.50 -7.33
N GLY A 30 -8.91 13.41 -6.57
CA GLY A 30 -8.43 14.79 -6.42
C GLY A 30 -7.02 14.85 -5.82
N ARG A 31 -6.76 14.04 -4.77
CA ARG A 31 -5.41 13.91 -4.19
C ARG A 31 -4.42 13.37 -5.22
N LEU A 32 -4.77 12.31 -5.95
CA LEU A 32 -3.92 11.73 -6.99
C LEU A 32 -3.55 12.74 -8.09
N LEU A 33 -4.50 13.60 -8.49
CA LEU A 33 -4.28 14.65 -9.47
C LEU A 33 -3.41 15.79 -8.94
N ALA A 34 -3.54 16.12 -7.66
CA ALA A 34 -2.79 17.22 -7.05
C ALA A 34 -1.44 16.80 -6.45
N VAL A 35 -1.13 15.49 -6.43
CA VAL A 35 0.18 14.97 -6.01
C VAL A 35 1.30 15.56 -6.87
N ASN A 36 2.23 16.19 -6.17
CA ASN A 36 3.51 16.65 -6.68
C ASN A 36 4.55 16.53 -5.56
N ALA A 37 5.82 16.36 -5.92
CA ALA A 37 6.90 16.51 -4.97
C ALA A 37 7.08 18.01 -4.65
N VAL A 38 6.21 18.58 -3.81
CA VAL A 38 6.17 20.03 -3.50
C VAL A 38 7.53 20.55 -3.04
N ASN A 39 8.26 19.81 -2.20
CA ASN A 39 9.61 20.19 -1.78
C ASN A 39 10.63 20.19 -2.94
N ARG A 40 10.39 19.41 -3.99
CA ARG A 40 11.21 19.43 -5.21
C ARG A 40 10.85 20.58 -6.12
N GLN A 41 9.62 21.09 -6.08
CA GLN A 41 9.18 22.21 -6.90
C GLN A 41 9.97 23.49 -6.60
N GLU A 42 10.17 23.82 -5.32
CA GLU A 42 10.97 25.00 -4.93
C GLU A 42 12.43 24.83 -5.34
N LEU A 43 13.01 23.66 -5.08
CA LEU A 43 14.39 23.34 -5.46
C LEU A 43 14.58 23.36 -6.98
N GLU A 44 13.64 22.82 -7.74
CA GLU A 44 13.61 22.83 -9.20
C GLU A 44 13.53 24.26 -9.73
N THR A 45 12.55 25.04 -9.26
CA THR A 45 12.38 26.45 -9.65
C THR A 45 13.63 27.26 -9.34
N SER A 46 14.21 27.08 -8.15
CA SER A 46 15.44 27.75 -7.73
C SER A 46 16.62 27.37 -8.62
N ARG A 47 16.83 26.08 -8.90
CA ARG A 47 17.92 25.60 -9.74
C ARG A 47 17.79 26.03 -11.20
N ILE A 48 16.58 25.97 -11.77
CA ILE A 48 16.30 26.47 -13.11
C ILE A 48 16.61 27.96 -13.17
N SER A 49 16.11 28.74 -12.22
CA SER A 49 16.34 30.20 -12.18
C SER A 49 17.83 30.53 -12.10
N GLN A 50 18.58 29.83 -11.24
CA GLN A 50 20.03 30.00 -11.12
C GLN A 50 20.78 29.66 -12.42
N ARG A 51 20.45 28.53 -13.06
CA ARG A 51 21.11 28.09 -14.29
C ARG A 51 20.76 28.96 -15.49
N VAL A 52 19.51 29.40 -15.62
CA VAL A 52 19.09 30.32 -16.68
C VAL A 52 19.78 31.67 -16.53
N ALA A 53 19.87 32.22 -15.31
CA ALA A 53 20.59 33.46 -15.06
C ALA A 53 22.09 33.35 -15.37
N ALA A 54 22.71 32.21 -15.08
CA ALA A 54 24.10 31.94 -15.44
C ALA A 54 24.30 31.88 -16.97
N ALA A 55 23.42 31.16 -17.69
CA ALA A 55 23.44 31.09 -19.14
C ALA A 55 23.21 32.46 -19.80
N GLU A 56 22.30 33.28 -19.27
CA GLU A 56 22.08 34.64 -19.76
C GLU A 56 23.34 35.50 -19.64
N LYS A 57 24.02 35.43 -18.50
CA LYS A 57 25.27 36.18 -18.30
C LYS A 57 26.34 35.76 -19.31
N GLU A 58 26.45 34.47 -19.59
CA GLU A 58 27.39 33.91 -20.57
C GLU A 58 27.05 34.37 -21.99
N PHE A 59 25.79 34.23 -22.42
CA PHE A 59 25.38 34.61 -23.77
C PHE A 59 25.45 36.11 -24.03
N ARG A 60 25.18 36.95 -23.02
CA ARG A 60 25.38 38.41 -23.13
C ARG A 60 26.85 38.77 -23.30
N ALA A 61 27.77 38.01 -22.71
CA ALA A 61 29.21 38.23 -22.86
C ALA A 61 29.73 37.89 -24.27
N GLU A 62 28.99 37.11 -25.07
CA GLU A 62 29.34 36.79 -26.47
C GLU A 62 29.09 37.96 -27.45
N GLY A 63 28.43 39.04 -27.01
CA GLY A 63 28.18 40.23 -27.84
C GLY A 63 27.22 39.99 -29.01
N ILE A 64 26.36 38.97 -28.91
CA ILE A 64 25.35 38.64 -29.93
C ILE A 64 24.18 39.66 -29.94
N SER A 65 23.47 39.76 -31.07
CA SER A 65 22.28 40.61 -31.18
C SER A 65 21.16 40.14 -30.24
N GLU A 66 20.30 41.07 -29.80
CA GLU A 66 19.23 40.75 -28.84
C GLU A 66 18.29 39.65 -29.37
N ASP A 67 17.96 39.63 -30.65
CA ASP A 67 17.14 38.56 -31.26
C ASP A 67 17.80 37.18 -31.16
N LYS A 68 19.12 37.11 -31.37
CA LYS A 68 19.90 35.86 -31.24
C LYS A 68 20.04 35.45 -29.78
N LEU A 69 20.20 36.41 -28.87
CA LEU A 69 20.24 36.17 -27.43
C LEU A 69 18.93 35.53 -26.95
N GLN A 70 17.78 36.09 -27.34
CA GLN A 70 16.47 35.57 -26.95
C GLN A 70 16.23 34.15 -27.49
N ALA A 71 16.58 33.88 -28.75
CA ALA A 71 16.46 32.54 -29.33
C ALA A 71 17.35 31.51 -28.61
N LYS A 72 18.60 31.88 -28.30
CA LYS A 72 19.56 31.02 -27.58
C LYS A 72 19.12 30.77 -26.14
N LEU A 73 18.60 31.80 -25.46
CA LEU A 73 18.03 31.70 -24.13
C LEU A 73 16.79 30.81 -24.08
N LEU A 74 15.90 30.90 -25.06
CA LEU A 74 14.71 30.05 -25.11
C LEU A 74 15.09 28.57 -25.24
N ALA A 75 16.02 28.25 -26.14
CA ALA A 75 16.52 26.88 -26.31
C ALA A 75 17.25 26.37 -25.04
N ALA A 76 18.11 27.21 -24.46
CA ALA A 76 18.81 26.88 -23.22
C ALA A 76 17.84 26.68 -22.04
N LYS A 77 16.81 27.52 -21.92
CA LYS A 77 15.78 27.39 -20.89
C LYS A 77 15.02 26.08 -21.04
N GLN A 78 14.60 25.71 -22.25
CA GLN A 78 13.94 24.41 -22.50
C GLN A 78 14.83 23.22 -22.11
N LEU A 79 16.13 23.29 -22.43
CA LEU A 79 17.09 22.24 -22.05
C LEU A 79 17.29 22.19 -20.53
N ILE A 80 17.52 23.35 -19.88
CA ILE A 80 17.72 23.46 -18.43
C ILE A 80 16.47 22.97 -17.69
N GLU A 81 15.27 23.36 -18.11
CA GLU A 81 14.01 22.90 -17.52
C GLU A 81 13.87 21.38 -17.63
N ARG A 82 14.29 20.80 -18.77
CA ARG A 82 14.30 19.33 -18.95
C ARG A 82 15.32 18.65 -18.05
N GLU A 83 16.53 19.19 -17.93
CA GLU A 83 17.62 18.62 -17.12
C GLU A 83 17.39 18.77 -15.61
N GLU A 84 16.79 19.88 -15.18
CA GLU A 84 16.50 20.18 -13.78
C GLU A 84 15.12 19.65 -13.33
N ARG A 85 14.34 19.05 -14.23
CA ARG A 85 13.05 18.45 -13.89
C ARG A 85 13.21 17.38 -12.81
N ARG A 86 12.77 17.71 -11.60
CA ARG A 86 12.81 16.90 -10.38
C ARG A 86 11.41 16.48 -9.94
N GLN A 87 10.36 17.13 -10.44
CA GLN A 87 8.96 16.82 -10.13
C GLN A 87 8.44 15.58 -10.88
N ARG A 88 7.87 14.63 -10.14
CA ARG A 88 7.20 13.41 -10.64
C ARG A 88 6.15 12.94 -9.60
N PRO A 89 5.17 12.10 -9.98
CA PRO A 89 4.21 11.53 -9.04
C PRO A 89 4.76 10.31 -8.26
N PHE A 90 6.08 10.18 -8.08
CA PHE A 90 6.73 9.06 -7.37
C PHE A 90 7.41 9.58 -6.10
N LEU A 91 6.91 9.17 -4.95
CA LEU A 91 7.04 9.95 -3.71
C LEU A 91 8.07 9.40 -2.72
N SER A 92 8.66 8.22 -2.96
CA SER A 92 9.74 7.68 -2.12
C SER A 92 10.68 6.73 -2.87
N GLY A 93 11.73 6.26 -2.21
CA GLY A 93 12.49 5.12 -2.75
C GLY A 93 11.63 3.86 -2.88
N ASN A 94 10.64 3.69 -2.01
CA ASN A 94 9.83 2.48 -1.94
C ASN A 94 8.93 2.30 -3.17
N ASP A 95 8.23 3.36 -3.60
CA ASP A 95 7.42 3.30 -4.81
C ASP A 95 8.29 3.37 -6.08
N ARG A 96 9.34 4.21 -6.11
CA ARG A 96 10.28 4.29 -7.23
C ARG A 96 10.96 2.96 -7.56
N SER A 97 11.23 2.12 -6.57
CA SER A 97 11.76 0.76 -6.81
C SER A 97 10.82 -0.08 -7.69
N ARG A 98 9.50 0.00 -7.47
CA ARG A 98 8.51 -0.70 -8.29
C ARG A 98 8.39 -0.07 -9.67
N TRP A 99 8.35 1.26 -9.73
CA TRP A 99 8.29 1.98 -11.00
C TRP A 99 9.51 1.72 -11.89
N LEU A 100 10.71 1.65 -11.30
CA LEU A 100 11.95 1.29 -12.00
C LEU A 100 11.86 -0.10 -12.62
N ALA A 101 11.40 -1.10 -11.88
CA ALA A 101 11.26 -2.46 -12.41
C ALA A 101 10.17 -2.56 -13.50
N ILE A 102 9.03 -1.87 -13.33
CA ILE A 102 7.98 -1.77 -14.35
C ILE A 102 8.56 -1.15 -15.63
N ARG A 103 9.29 -0.04 -15.47
CA ARG A 103 9.93 0.69 -16.57
C ARG A 103 10.94 -0.18 -17.29
N ALA A 104 11.86 -0.81 -16.55
CA ALA A 104 12.88 -1.68 -17.10
C ALA A 104 12.24 -2.82 -17.92
N LEU A 105 11.21 -3.46 -17.35
CA LEU A 105 10.58 -4.61 -18.00
C LEU A 105 9.90 -4.22 -19.32
N VAL A 106 9.25 -3.06 -19.38
CA VAL A 106 8.55 -2.61 -20.60
C VAL A 106 9.49 -1.95 -21.62
N GLU A 107 10.43 -1.12 -21.17
CA GLU A 107 11.30 -0.32 -22.06
C GLU A 107 12.53 -1.10 -22.52
N SER A 108 12.99 -2.13 -21.79
CA SER A 108 14.17 -2.94 -22.17
C SER A 108 13.93 -4.45 -22.26
N GLY A 109 12.79 -4.95 -21.77
CA GLY A 109 12.55 -6.39 -21.69
C GLY A 109 13.31 -7.11 -20.56
N SER A 110 13.95 -6.36 -19.65
CA SER A 110 14.75 -6.87 -18.53
C SER A 110 14.25 -6.33 -17.19
N PHE A 111 14.55 -7.02 -16.08
CA PHE A 111 14.32 -6.51 -14.72
C PHE A 111 15.48 -5.66 -14.19
N GLU A 112 16.56 -5.57 -14.96
CA GLU A 112 17.76 -4.81 -14.62
C GLU A 112 17.46 -3.32 -14.68
N ILE A 113 17.70 -2.62 -13.57
CA ILE A 113 17.32 -1.20 -13.43
C ILE A 113 18.47 -0.23 -13.69
N ASP A 114 19.69 -0.74 -13.89
CA ASP A 114 20.94 0.04 -14.00
C ASP A 114 20.84 1.16 -15.03
N ALA A 115 20.39 0.84 -16.24
CA ALA A 115 20.29 1.78 -17.35
C ALA A 115 19.26 2.89 -17.13
N PHE A 116 18.32 2.68 -16.19
CA PHE A 116 17.24 3.61 -15.90
C PHE A 116 17.52 4.46 -14.67
N MET A 117 18.59 4.17 -13.93
CA MET A 117 18.91 4.88 -12.71
C MET A 117 19.61 6.23 -12.94
N ASP A 118 19.25 7.23 -12.14
CA ASP A 118 19.89 8.54 -12.14
C ASP A 118 20.01 9.15 -10.73
N SER A 119 20.80 10.21 -10.57
CA SER A 119 21.05 10.84 -9.26
C SER A 119 19.89 11.67 -8.69
N ASN A 120 18.84 11.90 -9.48
CA ASN A 120 17.82 12.92 -9.24
C ASN A 120 16.43 12.29 -9.06
N VAL A 121 15.89 11.73 -10.14
CA VAL A 121 14.53 11.25 -10.29
C VAL A 121 14.44 9.74 -10.14
N TRP A 122 15.17 8.99 -10.98
CA TRP A 122 15.07 7.54 -11.04
C TRP A 122 16.09 6.88 -10.12
N ASN A 123 15.89 6.99 -8.82
CA ASN A 123 16.72 6.31 -7.81
C ASN A 123 15.88 5.63 -6.77
N THR A 124 16.46 4.62 -6.11
CA THR A 124 15.85 3.99 -4.96
C THR A 124 16.95 3.47 -4.02
N ILE A 125 16.62 3.34 -2.74
CA ILE A 125 17.40 2.53 -1.79
C ILE A 125 16.87 1.10 -1.72
N ASP A 126 15.65 0.85 -2.21
CA ASP A 126 14.95 -0.43 -2.12
C ASP A 126 15.32 -1.34 -3.31
N MET A 127 16.60 -1.59 -3.48
CA MET A 127 17.18 -2.41 -4.56
C MET A 127 18.20 -3.38 -4.01
N VAL A 128 18.53 -4.38 -4.82
CA VAL A 128 19.49 -5.45 -4.54
C VAL A 128 20.44 -5.58 -5.73
N LYS A 129 21.62 -6.17 -5.53
CA LYS A 129 22.57 -6.45 -6.61
C LYS A 129 22.90 -7.94 -6.62
N HIS A 130 22.72 -8.59 -7.75
CA HIS A 130 23.10 -9.99 -7.95
C HIS A 130 23.45 -10.24 -9.41
N ARG A 131 23.96 -11.45 -9.68
CA ARG A 131 24.38 -11.84 -11.03
C ARG A 131 23.14 -12.05 -11.92
N GLY A 132 23.13 -11.42 -13.09
CA GLY A 132 22.13 -11.60 -14.13
C GLY A 132 22.42 -12.82 -14.99
N ARG A 133 21.57 -13.02 -16.01
CA ARG A 133 21.68 -14.15 -16.94
C ARG A 133 22.90 -14.08 -17.86
N ASP A 134 23.42 -12.89 -18.07
CA ASP A 134 24.66 -12.61 -18.80
C ASP A 134 25.94 -12.86 -17.97
N GLY A 135 25.78 -13.28 -16.72
CA GLY A 135 26.88 -13.50 -15.80
C GLY A 135 27.47 -12.22 -15.21
N GLN A 136 26.90 -11.03 -15.48
CA GLN A 136 27.36 -9.76 -14.91
C GLN A 136 26.52 -9.37 -13.69
N MET A 137 27.03 -8.46 -12.85
CA MET A 137 26.30 -7.97 -11.69
C MET A 137 25.42 -6.79 -12.08
N HIS A 138 24.11 -6.90 -11.82
CA HIS A 138 23.13 -5.86 -12.12
C HIS A 138 22.32 -5.51 -10.88
N LEU A 139 21.70 -4.33 -10.92
CA LEU A 139 20.77 -3.85 -9.92
C LEU A 139 19.35 -4.28 -10.28
N TYR A 140 18.59 -4.68 -9.26
CA TYR A 140 17.19 -5.07 -9.38
C TYR A 140 16.34 -4.45 -8.27
N SER A 141 15.04 -4.32 -8.52
CA SER A 141 14.10 -4.00 -7.43
C SER A 141 14.12 -5.09 -6.36
N SER A 142 14.06 -4.69 -5.09
CA SER A 142 13.90 -5.64 -3.97
C SER A 142 12.45 -6.13 -3.79
N LYS A 143 11.48 -5.61 -4.55
CA LYS A 143 10.05 -5.87 -4.32
C LYS A 143 9.59 -7.16 -5.02
N PRO A 144 8.60 -7.88 -4.44
CA PRO A 144 8.03 -9.06 -5.10
C PRO A 144 7.54 -8.75 -6.53
N PRO A 145 7.95 -9.53 -7.54
CA PRO A 145 7.76 -9.15 -8.93
C PRO A 145 6.35 -9.43 -9.50
N LEU A 146 5.50 -10.23 -8.85
CA LEU A 146 4.17 -10.55 -9.40
C LEU A 146 3.35 -9.29 -9.71
N LEU A 147 3.21 -8.38 -8.74
CA LEU A 147 2.48 -7.13 -8.95
C LEU A 147 3.18 -6.24 -9.99
N ILE A 148 4.51 -6.22 -10.00
CA ILE A 148 5.31 -5.48 -11.01
C ILE A 148 5.00 -5.98 -12.41
N VAL A 149 4.95 -7.30 -12.63
CA VAL A 149 4.68 -7.90 -13.94
C VAL A 149 3.25 -7.60 -14.41
N LEU A 150 2.27 -7.67 -13.51
CA LEU A 150 0.89 -7.30 -13.84
C LEU A 150 0.79 -5.84 -14.28
N LEU A 151 1.48 -4.94 -13.57
CA LEU A 151 1.50 -3.51 -13.89
C LEU A 151 2.37 -3.17 -15.10
N ALA A 152 3.40 -3.96 -15.39
CA ALA A 152 4.13 -3.86 -16.64
C ALA A 152 3.24 -4.17 -17.84
N GLY A 153 2.31 -5.14 -17.72
CA GLY A 153 1.30 -5.39 -18.75
C GLY A 153 0.40 -4.17 -19.01
N GLU A 154 -0.07 -3.50 -17.95
CA GLU A 154 -0.83 -2.26 -18.06
C GLU A 154 0.00 -1.13 -18.69
N TYR A 155 1.23 -0.92 -18.21
CA TYR A 155 2.12 0.10 -18.76
C TYR A 155 2.45 -0.16 -20.22
N TRP A 156 2.71 -1.41 -20.61
CA TRP A 156 2.92 -1.81 -21.99
C TRP A 156 1.72 -1.46 -22.88
N ALA A 157 0.49 -1.70 -22.42
CA ALA A 157 -0.71 -1.35 -23.17
C ALA A 157 -0.85 0.17 -23.35
N ILE A 158 -0.59 0.95 -22.29
CA ILE A 158 -0.55 2.43 -22.36
C ILE A 158 0.50 2.86 -23.39
N ASN A 159 1.73 2.36 -23.27
CA ASN A 159 2.83 2.71 -24.15
C ASN A 159 2.52 2.40 -25.63
N LYS A 160 1.95 1.23 -25.91
CA LYS A 160 1.61 0.82 -27.29
C LYS A 160 0.46 1.61 -27.89
N THR A 161 -0.47 2.11 -27.08
CA THR A 161 -1.66 2.82 -27.57
C THR A 161 -1.45 4.33 -27.68
N THR A 162 -0.63 4.93 -26.81
CA THR A 162 -0.44 6.39 -26.77
C THR A 162 0.97 6.85 -27.13
N GLY A 163 1.95 5.95 -27.14
CA GLY A 163 3.38 6.28 -27.24
C GLY A 163 3.98 6.83 -25.94
N TRP A 164 3.20 6.95 -24.86
CA TRP A 164 3.69 7.53 -23.60
C TRP A 164 4.70 6.63 -22.90
N THR A 165 5.74 7.25 -22.36
CA THR A 165 6.77 6.57 -21.56
C THR A 165 6.72 7.05 -20.11
N LEU A 166 7.20 6.24 -19.16
CA LEU A 166 7.39 6.71 -17.78
C LEU A 166 8.46 7.82 -17.72
N ALA A 167 9.40 7.80 -18.67
CA ALA A 167 10.45 8.82 -18.82
C ALA A 167 9.91 10.19 -19.22
N ASP A 168 9.01 10.25 -20.20
CA ASP A 168 8.58 11.49 -20.84
C ASP A 168 7.19 11.94 -20.36
N ASN A 169 6.32 11.00 -19.98
CA ASN A 169 4.93 11.20 -19.56
C ASN A 169 4.64 10.59 -18.17
N PRO A 170 5.44 10.94 -17.14
CA PRO A 170 5.36 10.30 -15.82
C PRO A 170 4.02 10.53 -15.13
N TYR A 171 3.38 11.68 -15.37
CA TYR A 171 2.16 12.08 -14.68
C TYR A 171 0.96 11.39 -15.30
N GLU A 172 0.90 11.36 -16.63
CA GLU A 172 -0.16 10.73 -17.38
C GLU A 172 -0.15 9.22 -17.10
N VAL A 173 1.00 8.56 -17.29
CA VAL A 173 1.14 7.12 -17.05
C VAL A 173 0.98 6.81 -15.56
N GLY A 174 1.70 7.51 -14.69
CA GLY A 174 1.69 7.26 -13.25
C GLY A 174 0.32 7.43 -12.63
N ARG A 175 -0.41 8.52 -12.94
CA ARG A 175 -1.76 8.75 -12.39
C ARG A 175 -2.78 7.77 -12.97
N LEU A 176 -2.71 7.45 -14.26
CA LEU A 176 -3.61 6.47 -14.86
C LEU A 176 -3.47 5.11 -14.16
N MET A 177 -2.23 4.62 -14.02
CA MET A 177 -1.96 3.34 -13.37
C MET A 177 -2.29 3.35 -11.86
N LEU A 178 -2.04 4.46 -11.15
CA LEU A 178 -2.43 4.56 -9.73
C LEU A 178 -3.95 4.58 -9.57
N PHE A 179 -4.68 5.18 -10.51
CA PHE A 179 -6.13 5.14 -10.49
C PHE A 179 -6.66 3.71 -10.63
N THR A 180 -6.12 2.94 -11.59
CA THR A 180 -6.56 1.55 -11.85
C THR A 180 -6.12 0.56 -10.77
N VAL A 181 -4.91 0.68 -10.22
CA VAL A 181 -4.38 -0.27 -9.22
C VAL A 181 -4.71 0.11 -7.78
N GLN A 182 -4.94 1.39 -7.48
CA GLN A 182 -5.23 1.83 -6.11
C GLN A 182 -6.67 2.31 -5.91
N VAL A 183 -7.13 3.25 -6.74
CA VAL A 183 -8.45 3.86 -6.55
C VAL A 183 -9.55 2.84 -6.82
N LEU A 184 -9.55 2.18 -7.98
CA LEU A 184 -10.59 1.20 -8.32
C LEU A 184 -10.67 0.01 -7.33
N PRO A 185 -9.56 -0.61 -6.89
CA PRO A 185 -9.64 -1.70 -5.92
C PRO A 185 -10.09 -1.23 -4.54
N THR A 186 -9.75 0.01 -4.15
CA THR A 186 -10.29 0.62 -2.93
C THR A 186 -11.80 0.82 -3.06
N LEU A 187 -12.33 1.29 -4.18
CA LEU A 187 -13.77 1.40 -4.41
C LEU A 187 -14.48 0.05 -4.38
N LEU A 188 -13.87 -1.00 -4.96
CA LEU A 188 -14.36 -2.36 -4.84
C LEU A 188 -14.41 -2.82 -3.38
N MET A 189 -13.35 -2.55 -2.61
CA MET A 189 -13.33 -2.84 -1.17
C MET A 189 -14.47 -2.11 -0.44
N LEU A 190 -14.70 -0.81 -0.71
CA LEU A 190 -15.78 -0.05 -0.07
C LEU A 190 -17.16 -0.63 -0.41
N ALA A 191 -17.39 -1.03 -1.67
CA ALA A 191 -18.65 -1.67 -2.08
C ALA A 191 -18.86 -3.01 -1.35
N ILE A 192 -17.80 -3.81 -1.19
CA ILE A 192 -17.85 -5.06 -0.41
C ILE A 192 -18.15 -4.78 1.05
N ILE A 193 -17.48 -3.80 1.68
CA ILE A 193 -17.74 -3.44 3.07
C ILE A 193 -19.17 -2.93 3.26
N ALA A 194 -19.71 -2.13 2.34
CA ALA A 194 -21.11 -1.71 2.38
C ALA A 194 -22.07 -2.91 2.29
N SER A 195 -21.79 -3.89 1.43
CA SER A 195 -22.56 -5.13 1.35
C SER A 195 -22.49 -5.96 2.65
N LEU A 196 -21.31 -6.07 3.26
CA LEU A 196 -21.11 -6.78 4.52
C LEU A 196 -21.75 -6.03 5.70
N ALA A 197 -21.76 -4.70 5.68
CA ALA A 197 -22.46 -3.87 6.66
C ALA A 197 -23.97 -4.11 6.59
N GLU A 198 -24.58 -4.12 5.40
CA GLU A 198 -26.00 -4.49 5.24
C GLU A 198 -26.31 -5.88 5.78
N ARG A 199 -25.39 -6.82 5.56
CA ARG A 199 -25.55 -8.21 5.99
C ARG A 199 -25.50 -8.38 7.51
N PHE A 200 -24.52 -7.76 8.16
CA PHE A 200 -24.18 -8.07 9.55
C PHE A 200 -24.56 -6.97 10.55
N GLY A 201 -24.65 -5.72 10.10
CA GLY A 201 -25.10 -4.63 10.97
C GLY A 201 -26.57 -4.78 11.32
N ARG A 202 -26.94 -4.29 12.50
CA ARG A 202 -28.28 -4.39 13.09
C ARG A 202 -28.97 -3.03 13.23
N THR A 203 -28.23 -1.95 13.07
CA THR A 203 -28.72 -0.57 13.13
C THR A 203 -28.28 0.22 11.91
N ASP A 204 -29.11 1.15 11.44
CA ASP A 204 -28.76 2.00 10.29
C ASP A 204 -27.51 2.82 10.57
N TRP A 205 -27.43 3.39 11.78
CA TRP A 205 -26.29 4.16 12.21
C TRP A 205 -25.00 3.32 12.24
N GLY A 206 -25.04 2.11 12.81
CA GLY A 206 -23.86 1.24 12.87
C GLY A 206 -23.33 0.85 11.50
N ARG A 207 -24.22 0.56 10.55
CA ARG A 207 -23.84 0.26 9.16
C ARG A 207 -23.21 1.47 8.47
N ILE A 208 -23.87 2.63 8.57
CA ILE A 208 -23.35 3.89 7.99
C ILE A 208 -22.01 4.26 8.61
N PHE A 209 -21.85 4.11 9.92
CA PHE A 209 -20.61 4.37 10.63
C PHE A 209 -19.45 3.52 10.09
N VAL A 210 -19.66 2.21 9.91
CA VAL A 210 -18.60 1.31 9.39
C VAL A 210 -18.26 1.62 7.94
N VAL A 211 -19.23 1.97 7.10
CA VAL A 211 -18.97 2.41 5.71
C VAL A 211 -18.20 3.73 5.68
N ALA A 212 -18.55 4.69 6.54
CA ALA A 212 -17.81 5.95 6.68
C ALA A 212 -16.39 5.72 7.21
N ALA A 213 -16.22 4.82 8.19
CA ALA A 213 -14.92 4.40 8.70
C ALA A 213 -14.04 3.78 7.61
N ALA A 214 -14.60 2.92 6.76
CA ALA A 214 -13.90 2.36 5.61
C ALA A 214 -13.49 3.45 4.61
N ALA A 215 -14.40 4.37 4.31
CA ALA A 215 -14.23 5.42 3.30
C ALA A 215 -13.21 6.49 3.70
N PHE A 216 -13.07 6.81 4.99
CA PHE A 216 -12.28 7.96 5.43
C PHE A 216 -11.34 7.68 6.62
N GLY A 217 -11.68 6.71 7.47
CA GLY A 217 -10.98 6.47 8.73
C GLY A 217 -9.80 5.50 8.63
N THR A 218 -9.64 4.80 7.50
CA THR A 218 -8.51 3.87 7.32
C THR A 218 -7.30 4.58 6.70
N MET A 219 -6.11 4.19 7.15
CA MET A 219 -4.86 4.65 6.57
C MET A 219 -4.66 4.21 5.11
N LEU A 220 -5.45 3.26 4.59
CA LEU A 220 -5.41 2.84 3.19
C LEU A 220 -5.64 4.02 2.23
N THR A 221 -6.53 4.94 2.60
CA THR A 221 -6.84 6.13 1.78
C THR A 221 -5.65 7.07 1.63
N ALA A 222 -4.71 7.07 2.59
CA ALA A 222 -3.47 7.84 2.47
C ALA A 222 -2.53 7.28 1.38
N PHE A 223 -2.61 5.98 1.10
CA PHE A 223 -1.67 5.26 0.25
C PHE A 223 -2.15 5.11 -1.20
N VAL A 224 -3.37 5.53 -1.52
CA VAL A 224 -3.90 5.41 -2.88
C VAL A 224 -3.15 6.26 -3.92
N VAL A 225 -2.40 7.25 -3.45
CA VAL A 225 -1.62 8.16 -4.30
C VAL A 225 -0.19 7.66 -4.58
N VAL A 226 0.19 6.48 -4.07
CA VAL A 226 1.52 5.89 -4.27
C VAL A 226 1.42 4.43 -4.67
N LEU A 227 2.42 3.95 -5.42
CA LEU A 227 2.45 2.54 -5.82
C LEU A 227 2.90 1.67 -4.63
N ASN A 228 1.95 0.91 -4.09
CA ASN A 228 2.14 0.05 -2.92
C ASN A 228 1.25 -1.21 -3.03
N ASN A 229 1.63 -2.26 -2.31
CA ASN A 229 0.94 -3.54 -2.27
C ASN A 229 -0.15 -3.63 -1.17
N HIS A 230 -0.19 -2.68 -0.22
CA HIS A 230 -1.07 -2.74 0.94
C HIS A 230 -2.56 -2.57 0.56
N THR A 231 -2.84 -1.64 -0.35
CA THR A 231 -4.18 -1.34 -0.89
C THR A 231 -4.77 -2.51 -1.68
N ILE A 232 -3.99 -3.09 -2.60
CA ILE A 232 -4.46 -4.24 -3.39
C ILE A 232 -4.60 -5.49 -2.52
N ALA A 233 -3.73 -5.67 -1.51
CA ALA A 233 -3.87 -6.74 -0.53
C ALA A 233 -5.14 -6.56 0.32
N ALA A 234 -5.45 -5.34 0.77
CA ALA A 234 -6.69 -5.06 1.49
C ALA A 234 -7.94 -5.35 0.62
N ALA A 235 -7.96 -4.91 -0.63
CA ALA A 235 -9.06 -5.20 -1.55
C ALA A 235 -9.23 -6.71 -1.76
N SER A 236 -8.12 -7.44 -1.93
CA SER A 236 -8.11 -8.90 -2.08
C SER A 236 -8.59 -9.62 -0.82
N THR A 237 -8.19 -9.15 0.37
CA THR A 237 -8.71 -9.65 1.65
C THR A 237 -10.23 -9.44 1.75
N ALA A 238 -10.74 -8.29 1.31
CA ALA A 238 -12.19 -8.04 1.30
C ALA A 238 -12.93 -8.99 0.36
N VAL A 239 -12.39 -9.23 -0.85
CA VAL A 239 -12.93 -10.20 -1.81
C VAL A 239 -12.93 -11.62 -1.25
N ALA A 240 -11.82 -12.07 -0.68
CA ALA A 240 -11.70 -13.39 -0.05
C ALA A 240 -12.66 -13.54 1.13
N THR A 241 -12.80 -12.50 1.95
CA THR A 241 -13.74 -12.47 3.09
C THR A 241 -15.19 -12.51 2.62
N TYR A 242 -15.53 -11.76 1.57
CA TYR A 242 -16.86 -11.80 0.99
C TYR A 242 -17.20 -13.21 0.49
N ALA A 243 -16.28 -13.84 -0.25
CA ALA A 243 -16.45 -15.22 -0.71
C ALA A 243 -16.58 -16.22 0.45
N LEU A 244 -15.74 -16.09 1.49
CA LEU A 244 -15.83 -16.88 2.72
C LEU A 244 -17.21 -16.72 3.36
N VAL A 245 -17.76 -15.50 3.42
CA VAL A 245 -19.07 -15.24 3.99
C VAL A 245 -20.18 -15.96 3.22
N GLN A 246 -20.14 -15.96 1.87
CA GLN A 246 -21.10 -16.71 1.05
C GLN A 246 -21.03 -18.23 1.34
N ILE A 247 -19.82 -18.77 1.53
CA ILE A 247 -19.63 -20.21 1.78
C ILE A 247 -20.01 -20.58 3.21
N TRP A 248 -19.56 -19.79 4.19
CA TRP A 248 -19.61 -20.13 5.60
C TRP A 248 -20.97 -19.84 6.22
N PHE A 249 -21.59 -18.73 5.84
CA PHE A 249 -22.87 -18.28 6.40
C PHE A 249 -24.09 -18.68 5.57
N ASP A 250 -23.99 -18.71 4.23
CA ASP A 250 -25.12 -19.13 3.36
C ASP A 250 -25.04 -20.60 2.94
N ASP A 251 -24.06 -21.34 3.44
CA ASP A 251 -23.72 -22.71 3.04
C ASP A 251 -23.57 -22.88 1.50
N SER A 252 -23.18 -21.80 0.80
CA SER A 252 -23.12 -21.82 -0.66
C SER A 252 -22.04 -22.77 -1.16
N ARG A 253 -22.43 -23.75 -1.99
CA ARG A 253 -21.53 -24.76 -2.58
C ARG A 253 -21.12 -24.44 -4.02
N ARG A 254 -21.41 -23.22 -4.50
CA ARG A 254 -21.07 -22.80 -5.87
C ARG A 254 -19.56 -22.66 -6.00
N TRP A 255 -18.97 -23.34 -6.98
CA TRP A 255 -17.52 -23.38 -7.21
C TRP A 255 -16.89 -21.98 -7.31
N ARG A 256 -17.61 -21.01 -7.90
CA ARG A 256 -17.14 -19.62 -8.06
C ARG A 256 -16.68 -18.97 -6.75
N TRP A 257 -17.31 -19.28 -5.62
CA TRP A 257 -16.93 -18.69 -4.34
C TRP A 257 -15.64 -19.29 -3.80
N PHE A 258 -15.44 -20.59 -3.98
CA PHE A 258 -14.19 -21.25 -3.61
C PHE A 258 -13.04 -20.78 -4.50
N ALA A 259 -13.28 -20.68 -5.81
CA ALA A 259 -12.35 -20.11 -6.77
C ALA A 259 -11.94 -18.68 -6.39
N LEU A 260 -12.92 -17.81 -6.10
CA LEU A 260 -12.66 -16.43 -5.69
C LEU A 260 -11.89 -16.35 -4.37
N ALA A 261 -12.22 -17.19 -3.39
CA ALA A 261 -11.49 -17.27 -2.12
C ALA A 261 -10.03 -17.74 -2.31
N GLY A 262 -9.79 -18.72 -3.19
CA GLY A 262 -8.46 -19.22 -3.50
C GLY A 262 -7.60 -18.19 -4.23
N LEU A 263 -8.16 -17.59 -5.29
CA LEU A 263 -7.52 -16.53 -6.06
C LEU A 263 -7.16 -15.34 -5.17
N ALA A 264 -8.15 -14.77 -4.48
CA ALA A 264 -7.96 -13.55 -3.71
C ALA A 264 -7.12 -13.80 -2.44
N GLY A 265 -7.29 -14.93 -1.76
CA GLY A 265 -6.49 -15.28 -0.58
C GLY A 265 -5.02 -15.50 -0.92
N ALA A 266 -4.72 -16.23 -1.99
CA ALA A 266 -3.35 -16.43 -2.45
C ALA A 266 -2.74 -15.11 -2.96
N PHE A 267 -3.54 -14.26 -3.62
CA PHE A 267 -3.07 -12.96 -4.09
C PHE A 267 -2.79 -11.98 -2.95
N THR A 268 -3.58 -12.01 -1.87
CA THR A 268 -3.21 -11.29 -0.63
C THR A 268 -1.85 -11.77 -0.11
N ALA A 269 -1.62 -13.08 -0.02
CA ALA A 269 -0.35 -13.65 0.46
C ALA A 269 0.86 -13.31 -0.45
N ALA A 270 0.66 -13.28 -1.77
CA ALA A 270 1.71 -12.90 -2.71
C ALA A 270 2.08 -11.40 -2.61
N ASN A 271 1.14 -10.55 -2.19
CA ASN A 271 1.36 -9.13 -1.97
C ASN A 271 1.85 -8.81 -0.56
N GLU A 272 1.50 -9.62 0.44
CA GLU A 272 1.84 -9.42 1.86
C GLU A 272 2.29 -10.74 2.49
N LEU A 273 3.58 -10.85 2.81
CA LEU A 273 4.14 -12.08 3.37
C LEU A 273 3.38 -12.61 4.61
N PRO A 274 3.00 -11.79 5.61
CA PRO A 274 2.22 -12.27 6.76
C PRO A 274 0.81 -12.74 6.41
N ALA A 275 0.27 -12.33 5.26
CA ALA A 275 -1.03 -12.81 4.80
C ALA A 275 -1.00 -14.28 4.34
N LEU A 276 0.17 -14.92 4.33
CA LEU A 276 0.25 -16.38 4.28
C LEU A 276 -0.54 -17.03 5.44
N ALA A 277 -0.54 -16.42 6.64
CA ALA A 277 -1.34 -16.89 7.76
C ALA A 277 -2.85 -16.79 7.49
N PHE A 278 -3.28 -15.72 6.80
CA PHE A 278 -4.68 -15.57 6.36
C PHE A 278 -5.05 -16.63 5.33
N PHE A 279 -4.20 -16.82 4.32
CA PHE A 279 -4.40 -17.85 3.30
C PHE A 279 -4.48 -19.25 3.91
N ALA A 280 -3.57 -19.60 4.82
CA ALA A 280 -3.55 -20.90 5.49
C ALA A 280 -4.82 -21.12 6.35
N LEU A 281 -5.22 -20.11 7.13
CA LEU A 281 -6.45 -20.18 7.93
C LEU A 281 -7.70 -20.33 7.05
N LEU A 282 -7.77 -19.58 5.95
CA LEU A 282 -8.85 -19.65 4.97
C LEU A 282 -8.90 -21.04 4.31
N ALA A 283 -7.76 -21.56 3.86
CA ALA A 283 -7.66 -22.89 3.24
C ALA A 283 -8.08 -23.99 4.21
N ALA A 284 -7.59 -23.96 5.46
CA ALA A 284 -7.95 -24.93 6.49
C ALA A 284 -9.46 -24.88 6.82
N ALA A 285 -10.02 -23.68 6.96
CA ALA A 285 -11.45 -23.51 7.19
C ALA A 285 -12.27 -24.07 6.03
N LEU A 286 -11.92 -23.76 4.78
CA LEU A 286 -12.65 -24.21 3.60
C LEU A 286 -12.50 -25.72 3.35
N LEU A 287 -11.31 -26.30 3.59
CA LEU A 287 -11.11 -27.75 3.56
C LEU A 287 -12.01 -28.46 4.59
N TRP A 288 -12.10 -27.93 5.81
CA TRP A 288 -13.00 -28.45 6.82
C TRP A 288 -14.47 -28.34 6.37
N LYS A 289 -14.88 -27.15 5.91
CA LYS A 289 -16.28 -26.87 5.54
C LYS A 289 -16.73 -27.65 4.31
N ASN A 290 -15.84 -27.79 3.34
CA ASN A 290 -16.06 -28.57 2.12
C ASN A 290 -14.75 -28.86 1.37
N TRP A 291 -14.16 -30.02 1.61
CA TRP A 291 -12.92 -30.40 0.94
C TRP A 291 -13.06 -30.54 -0.58
N ARG A 292 -14.19 -31.04 -1.10
CA ARG A 292 -14.38 -31.28 -2.54
C ARG A 292 -14.36 -29.99 -3.35
N GLN A 293 -15.21 -29.02 -2.97
CA GLN A 293 -15.24 -27.71 -3.63
C GLN A 293 -13.96 -26.91 -3.39
N THR A 294 -13.29 -27.12 -2.26
CA THR A 294 -11.99 -26.49 -1.99
C THR A 294 -10.92 -27.04 -2.93
N LEU A 295 -10.84 -28.36 -3.12
CA LEU A 295 -9.90 -28.95 -4.07
C LEU A 295 -10.24 -28.63 -5.53
N ALA A 296 -11.52 -28.54 -5.89
CA ALA A 296 -11.93 -28.29 -7.27
C ALA A 296 -11.94 -26.80 -7.67
N GLY A 297 -12.18 -25.88 -6.73
CA GLY A 297 -12.30 -24.44 -6.98
C GLY A 297 -11.18 -23.62 -6.35
N PHE A 298 -10.97 -23.75 -5.04
CA PHE A 298 -10.00 -22.94 -4.31
C PHE A 298 -8.56 -23.29 -4.70
N ALA A 299 -8.19 -24.57 -4.66
CA ALA A 299 -6.81 -24.99 -4.85
C ALA A 299 -6.25 -24.65 -6.24
N PRO A 300 -6.96 -24.89 -7.37
CA PRO A 300 -6.44 -24.54 -8.70
C PRO A 300 -6.23 -23.03 -8.86
N CYS A 301 -7.18 -22.21 -8.38
CA CYS A 301 -7.06 -20.75 -8.46
C CYS A 301 -5.94 -20.21 -7.55
N ALA A 302 -5.76 -20.79 -6.37
CA ALA A 302 -4.62 -20.45 -5.51
C ALA A 302 -3.28 -20.85 -6.15
N LEU A 303 -3.21 -22.05 -6.76
CA LEU A 303 -2.01 -22.54 -7.46
C LEU A 303 -1.62 -21.65 -8.63
N ILE A 304 -2.56 -21.08 -9.38
CA ILE A 304 -2.26 -20.11 -10.44
C ILE A 304 -1.50 -18.91 -9.88
N VAL A 305 -1.95 -18.35 -8.75
CA VAL A 305 -1.29 -17.19 -8.14
C VAL A 305 0.07 -17.57 -7.56
N LEU A 306 0.18 -18.71 -6.89
CA LEU A 306 1.45 -19.18 -6.34
C LEU A 306 2.47 -19.45 -7.45
N ALA A 307 2.06 -20.14 -8.52
CA ALA A 307 2.90 -20.39 -9.68
C ALA A 307 3.33 -19.07 -10.35
N ALA A 308 2.42 -18.09 -10.45
CA ALA A 308 2.78 -16.77 -10.96
C ALA A 308 3.74 -16.01 -10.03
N ALA A 309 3.56 -16.08 -8.70
CA ALA A 309 4.43 -15.43 -7.73
C ALA A 309 5.86 -16.01 -7.78
N PHE A 310 5.99 -17.34 -7.74
CA PHE A 310 7.28 -18.01 -7.82
C PHE A 310 7.90 -17.89 -9.22
N GLY A 311 7.10 -18.03 -10.27
CA GLY A 311 7.55 -17.94 -11.65
C GLY A 311 8.06 -16.55 -12.02
N THR A 312 7.36 -15.49 -11.60
CA THR A 312 7.84 -14.11 -11.80
C THR A 312 9.07 -13.81 -10.95
N ASN A 313 9.19 -14.39 -9.75
CA ASN A 313 10.40 -14.26 -8.92
C ASN A 313 11.61 -14.92 -9.57
N TYR A 314 11.44 -16.14 -10.07
CA TYR A 314 12.48 -16.85 -10.79
C TYR A 314 12.84 -16.16 -12.10
N TRP A 315 11.86 -15.60 -12.81
CA TRP A 315 12.10 -14.84 -14.02
C TRP A 315 12.97 -13.60 -13.77
N ALA A 316 12.65 -12.82 -12.72
CA ALA A 316 13.35 -11.60 -12.38
C ALA A 316 14.75 -11.85 -11.80
N HIS A 317 14.88 -12.84 -10.91
CA HIS A 317 16.07 -12.98 -10.06
C HIS A 317 16.86 -14.28 -10.26
N GLY A 318 16.36 -15.23 -11.05
CA GLY A 318 16.97 -16.57 -11.14
C GLY A 318 16.88 -17.37 -9.84
N SER A 319 16.07 -16.92 -8.87
CA SER A 319 15.90 -17.53 -7.55
C SER A 319 14.42 -17.82 -7.28
N TRP A 320 14.15 -18.91 -6.54
CA TRP A 320 12.82 -19.20 -6.02
C TRP A 320 12.52 -18.46 -4.71
N GLN A 321 13.56 -17.98 -4.04
CA GLN A 321 13.45 -17.18 -2.83
C GLN A 321 13.30 -15.69 -3.21
N PRO A 322 12.45 -14.92 -2.51
CA PRO A 322 12.32 -13.50 -2.78
C PRO A 322 13.60 -12.74 -2.39
N PRO A 323 13.89 -11.57 -3.00
CA PRO A 323 15.09 -10.78 -2.71
C PRO A 323 15.35 -10.54 -1.22
N TYR A 324 14.30 -10.32 -0.43
CA TYR A 324 14.40 -10.11 1.02
C TYR A 324 14.96 -11.29 1.82
N ALA A 325 14.95 -12.50 1.26
CA ALA A 325 15.53 -13.70 1.88
C ALA A 325 17.05 -13.80 1.69
N HIS A 326 17.60 -13.12 0.68
CA HIS A 326 19.04 -13.11 0.34
C HIS A 326 19.80 -12.11 1.21
N ARG A 327 19.86 -12.39 2.52
CA ARG A 327 20.52 -11.59 3.56
C ARG A 327 21.44 -12.46 4.43
N SER A 328 22.11 -13.44 3.81
CA SER A 328 22.97 -14.35 4.56
C SER A 328 24.09 -13.60 5.28
N ALA A 329 24.29 -13.93 6.56
CA ALA A 329 25.39 -13.39 7.36
C ALA A 329 26.71 -14.15 7.13
N THR A 330 26.63 -15.37 6.59
CA THR A 330 27.77 -16.29 6.45
C THR A 330 28.15 -16.58 5.01
N ASP A 331 27.26 -16.35 4.06
CA ASP A 331 27.51 -16.53 2.63
C ASP A 331 27.39 -15.16 1.91
N PRO A 332 28.51 -14.54 1.53
CA PRO A 332 28.51 -13.27 0.81
C PRO A 332 27.80 -13.32 -0.55
N GLU A 333 27.80 -14.46 -1.25
CA GLU A 333 27.12 -14.61 -2.54
C GLU A 333 25.59 -14.63 -2.37
N ASP A 334 25.11 -14.99 -1.18
CA ASP A 334 23.70 -15.00 -0.77
C ASP A 334 23.30 -13.76 0.06
N ASN A 335 24.05 -12.66 -0.10
CA ASN A 335 23.71 -11.36 0.49
C ASN A 335 23.63 -10.26 -0.56
N TRP A 336 22.46 -10.13 -1.18
CA TRP A 336 22.26 -9.21 -2.29
C TRP A 336 22.12 -7.74 -1.87
N TYR A 337 22.20 -7.44 -0.57
CA TYR A 337 22.13 -6.08 -0.04
C TYR A 337 23.52 -5.49 0.22
N HIS A 338 24.57 -6.31 0.17
CA HIS A 338 25.96 -5.90 0.39
C HIS A 338 26.66 -5.67 -0.95
N TYR A 339 26.66 -4.43 -1.43
CA TYR A 339 27.27 -4.08 -2.71
C TYR A 339 27.64 -2.60 -2.82
N SER A 340 28.54 -2.29 -3.75
CA SER A 340 28.73 -0.95 -4.31
C SER A 340 28.21 -0.87 -5.75
N TYR A 341 27.92 0.35 -6.21
CA TYR A 341 27.45 0.61 -7.57
C TYR A 341 27.86 2.02 -8.00
N THR A 342 27.99 2.23 -9.31
CA THR A 342 28.37 3.53 -9.88
C THR A 342 27.14 4.23 -10.41
N LEU A 343 26.94 5.50 -10.04
CA LEU A 343 25.85 6.33 -10.53
C LEU A 343 26.35 7.73 -10.86
N GLY A 344 26.28 8.10 -12.15
CA GLY A 344 26.80 9.37 -12.65
C GLY A 344 28.31 9.53 -12.45
N GLY A 345 29.08 8.46 -12.68
CA GLY A 345 30.54 8.44 -12.51
C GLY A 345 31.03 8.43 -11.06
N LYS A 346 30.13 8.38 -10.06
CA LYS A 346 30.46 8.32 -8.64
C LYS A 346 30.13 6.95 -8.08
N GLU A 347 31.09 6.34 -7.40
CA GLU A 347 30.84 5.11 -6.64
C GLU A 347 29.98 5.40 -5.41
N ARG A 348 29.05 4.51 -5.12
CA ARG A 348 28.11 4.57 -4.00
C ARG A 348 28.03 3.19 -3.35
N GLN A 349 27.87 3.19 -2.04
CA GLN A 349 27.60 1.98 -1.27
C GLN A 349 26.08 1.77 -1.13
N SER A 350 25.67 0.51 -1.01
CA SER A 350 24.29 0.16 -0.65
C SER A 350 23.89 0.84 0.66
N TYR A 351 22.70 1.46 0.69
CA TYR A 351 22.13 2.07 1.90
C TYR A 351 22.01 1.06 3.06
N TRP A 352 21.77 -0.21 2.74
CA TRP A 352 21.53 -1.26 3.73
C TRP A 352 22.79 -1.77 4.42
N LEU A 353 23.98 -1.31 4.01
CA LEU A 353 25.24 -1.55 4.73
C LEU A 353 25.33 -0.70 6.01
N ASP A 354 24.73 0.49 6.00
CA ASP A 354 24.72 1.42 7.14
C ASP A 354 23.37 2.16 7.18
N PRO A 355 22.28 1.46 7.59
CA PRO A 355 20.94 2.04 7.60
C PRO A 355 20.84 3.19 8.60
N GLN A 356 20.04 4.21 8.26
CA GLN A 356 19.95 5.44 9.05
C GLN A 356 18.57 5.65 9.68
N GLY A 357 18.53 6.41 10.78
CA GLY A 357 17.29 6.78 11.47
C GLY A 357 16.41 5.57 11.79
N ILE A 358 15.15 5.60 11.32
CA ILE A 358 14.16 4.56 11.62
C ILE A 358 14.57 3.17 11.12
N ASP A 359 15.37 3.09 10.05
CA ASP A 359 15.78 1.82 9.44
C ASP A 359 16.88 1.10 10.22
N LYS A 360 17.51 1.75 11.22
CA LYS A 360 18.35 1.06 12.22
C LYS A 360 17.54 0.06 13.06
N GLY A 361 16.23 0.30 13.15
CA GLY A 361 15.29 -0.47 13.94
C GLY A 361 15.39 -0.16 15.44
N GLU A 362 14.24 -0.13 16.09
CA GLU A 362 14.10 0.14 17.52
C GLU A 362 14.86 -0.92 18.36
N PRO A 363 15.87 -0.55 19.18
CA PRO A 363 16.59 -1.50 20.02
C PRO A 363 15.73 -2.23 21.05
N SER A 364 14.71 -1.56 21.61
CA SER A 364 13.86 -2.09 22.67
C SER A 364 12.58 -2.73 22.14
N ARG A 365 12.36 -4.03 22.42
CA ARG A 365 11.12 -4.70 21.97
C ARG A 365 9.87 -4.10 22.62
N LEU A 366 10.01 -3.58 23.84
CA LEU A 366 8.91 -2.98 24.59
C LEU A 366 8.55 -1.62 24.01
N ASP A 367 9.53 -0.77 23.70
CA ASP A 367 9.27 0.54 23.08
C ASP A 367 8.69 0.35 21.67
N TYR A 368 9.22 -0.63 20.93
CA TYR A 368 8.68 -1.02 19.63
C TYR A 368 7.20 -1.43 19.72
N ALA A 369 6.86 -2.30 20.68
CA ALA A 369 5.49 -2.71 20.91
C ALA A 369 4.60 -1.52 21.31
N PHE A 370 5.04 -0.69 22.26
CA PHE A 370 4.33 0.49 22.72
C PHE A 370 4.01 1.44 21.55
N HIS A 371 5.01 1.75 20.74
CA HIS A 371 4.86 2.63 19.59
C HIS A 371 4.10 2.00 18.41
N CYS A 372 4.00 0.67 18.33
CA CYS A 372 3.11 -0.04 17.42
C CYS A 372 1.64 -0.03 17.86
N PHE A 373 1.33 0.07 19.16
CA PHE A 373 -0.04 0.07 19.67
C PHE A 373 -0.61 1.48 19.93
N VAL A 374 0.07 2.28 20.74
CA VAL A 374 -0.47 3.55 21.27
C VAL A 374 0.49 4.74 21.14
N GLY A 375 1.72 4.52 20.70
CA GLY A 375 2.69 5.60 20.47
C GLY A 375 2.63 6.19 19.05
N HIS A 376 3.76 6.64 18.52
CA HIS A 376 3.79 7.47 17.32
C HIS A 376 3.30 6.78 16.04
N HIS A 377 3.53 5.46 15.88
CA HIS A 377 3.04 4.66 14.76
C HIS A 377 1.83 3.78 15.16
N GLY A 378 1.17 4.11 16.28
CA GLY A 378 0.28 3.20 16.97
C GLY A 378 -1.03 2.92 16.22
N ILE A 379 -1.43 1.66 16.19
CA ILE A 379 -2.73 1.21 15.63
C ILE A 379 -3.89 1.98 16.27
N PHE A 380 -3.88 2.16 17.60
CA PHE A 380 -4.97 2.80 18.34
C PHE A 380 -4.79 4.30 18.52
N SER A 381 -3.57 4.82 18.48
CA SER A 381 -3.32 6.26 18.60
C SER A 381 -3.56 6.99 17.28
N LEU A 382 -3.12 6.41 16.15
CA LEU A 382 -3.40 6.97 14.82
C LEU A 382 -4.81 6.62 14.36
N THR A 383 -5.33 5.44 14.68
CA THR A 383 -6.65 5.00 14.20
C THR A 383 -7.52 4.49 15.35
N PRO A 384 -7.92 5.36 16.30
CA PRO A 384 -8.64 4.96 17.52
C PRO A 384 -9.96 4.24 17.27
N MET A 385 -10.57 4.37 16.09
CA MET A 385 -11.76 3.59 15.73
C MET A 385 -11.51 2.07 15.79
N TRP A 386 -10.26 1.60 15.69
CA TRP A 386 -9.94 0.17 15.84
C TRP A 386 -10.23 -0.38 17.25
N LEU A 387 -10.34 0.48 18.28
CA LEU A 387 -10.85 0.05 19.59
C LEU A 387 -12.28 -0.50 19.48
N MET A 388 -13.09 0.03 18.57
CA MET A 388 -14.42 -0.50 18.29
C MET A 388 -14.36 -1.87 17.61
N SER A 389 -13.31 -2.16 16.84
CA SER A 389 -13.11 -3.50 16.25
C SER A 389 -12.77 -4.54 17.31
N VAL A 390 -11.91 -4.19 18.28
CA VAL A 390 -11.61 -5.05 19.44
C VAL A 390 -12.88 -5.32 20.25
N TRP A 391 -13.65 -4.26 20.55
CA TRP A 391 -14.91 -4.40 21.28
C TRP A 391 -15.95 -5.22 20.49
N GLY A 392 -16.08 -4.99 19.19
CA GLY A 392 -17.04 -5.68 18.34
C GLY A 392 -16.70 -7.17 18.18
N ALA A 393 -15.41 -7.52 18.02
CA ALA A 393 -14.94 -8.89 18.04
C ALA A 393 -15.30 -9.57 19.37
N TRP A 394 -15.04 -8.92 20.51
CA TRP A 394 -15.43 -9.43 21.84
C TRP A 394 -16.94 -9.67 21.96
N ARG A 395 -17.77 -8.75 21.45
CA ARG A 395 -19.24 -8.90 21.47
C ARG A 395 -19.70 -10.11 20.67
N TRP A 396 -19.15 -10.32 19.47
CA TRP A 396 -19.46 -11.51 18.68
C TRP A 396 -18.98 -12.79 19.36
N LEU A 397 -17.77 -12.82 19.93
CA LEU A 397 -17.26 -13.97 20.65
C LEU A 397 -18.15 -14.37 21.84
N ARG A 398 -18.69 -13.40 22.58
CA ARG A 398 -19.54 -13.64 23.76
C ARG A 398 -21.00 -13.96 23.41
N GLY A 399 -21.56 -13.29 22.41
CA GLY A 399 -23.01 -13.26 22.19
C GLY A 399 -23.46 -13.38 20.74
N GLY A 400 -22.55 -13.59 19.80
CA GLY A 400 -22.88 -13.89 18.40
C GLY A 400 -23.41 -15.31 18.24
N THR A 401 -23.97 -15.58 17.06
CA THR A 401 -24.23 -16.92 16.53
C THR A 401 -22.92 -17.71 16.39
N THR A 402 -23.01 -19.03 16.19
CA THR A 402 -21.82 -19.87 16.00
C THR A 402 -20.92 -19.37 14.86
N SER A 403 -21.50 -19.02 13.72
CA SER A 403 -20.74 -18.52 12.56
C SER A 403 -20.11 -17.14 12.82
N GLU A 404 -20.83 -16.23 13.50
CA GLU A 404 -20.27 -14.93 13.92
C GLU A 404 -19.09 -15.12 14.90
N ARG A 405 -19.22 -16.03 15.87
CA ARG A 405 -18.14 -16.37 16.81
C ARG A 405 -16.92 -16.93 16.10
N GLN A 406 -17.12 -17.85 15.16
CA GLN A 406 -16.04 -18.45 14.38
C GLN A 406 -15.32 -17.42 13.52
N LEU A 407 -16.06 -16.53 12.85
CA LEU A 407 -15.48 -15.43 12.07
C LEU A 407 -14.67 -14.49 12.97
N ALA A 408 -15.24 -14.05 14.10
CA ALA A 408 -14.55 -13.20 15.07
C ALA A 408 -13.29 -13.87 15.65
N ALA A 409 -13.38 -15.16 15.98
CA ALA A 409 -12.25 -15.94 16.49
C ALA A 409 -11.14 -16.08 15.44
N GLY A 410 -11.49 -16.35 14.18
CA GLY A 410 -10.53 -16.41 13.08
C GLY A 410 -9.81 -15.09 12.85
N ILE A 411 -10.55 -13.97 12.85
CA ILE A 411 -9.98 -12.62 12.71
C ILE A 411 -9.09 -12.26 13.91
N ALA A 412 -9.50 -12.60 15.13
CA ALA A 412 -8.70 -12.39 16.33
C ALA A 412 -7.41 -13.22 16.30
N LEU A 413 -7.50 -14.52 15.99
CA LEU A 413 -6.35 -15.42 15.85
C LEU A 413 -5.37 -14.90 14.80
N LEU A 414 -5.87 -14.51 13.63
CA LEU A 414 -5.04 -13.94 12.57
C LEU A 414 -4.35 -12.65 13.03
N THR A 415 -5.10 -11.73 13.64
CA THR A 415 -4.56 -10.45 14.12
C THR A 415 -3.46 -10.68 15.14
N VAL A 416 -3.67 -11.56 16.12
CA VAL A 416 -2.65 -11.92 17.11
C VAL A 416 -1.43 -12.56 16.44
N THR A 417 -1.64 -13.49 15.51
CA THR A 417 -0.55 -14.17 14.78
C THR A 417 0.34 -13.16 14.05
N VAL A 418 -0.26 -12.21 13.31
CA VAL A 418 0.48 -11.19 12.56
C VAL A 418 1.19 -10.21 13.50
N LEU A 419 0.55 -9.79 14.60
CA LEU A 419 1.18 -8.94 15.61
C LEU A 419 2.35 -9.65 16.29
N THR A 420 2.20 -10.92 16.66
CA THR A 420 3.29 -11.73 17.24
C THR A 420 4.44 -11.87 16.25
N PHE A 421 4.16 -12.08 14.97
CA PHE A 421 5.19 -12.12 13.94
C PHE A 421 6.00 -10.82 13.92
N TYR A 422 5.35 -9.66 13.75
CA TYR A 422 6.05 -8.38 13.61
C TYR A 422 6.70 -7.86 14.89
N ILE A 423 6.02 -7.99 16.04
CA ILE A 423 6.45 -7.41 17.32
C ILE A 423 7.34 -8.38 18.10
N GLY A 424 7.02 -9.67 18.08
CA GLY A 424 7.67 -10.69 18.90
C GLY A 424 8.81 -11.43 18.22
N LEU A 425 8.69 -11.74 16.93
CA LEU A 425 9.58 -12.69 16.24
C LEU A 425 10.62 -12.02 15.33
N ARG A 426 10.37 -10.80 14.85
CA ARG A 426 11.31 -10.13 13.94
C ARG A 426 12.60 -9.66 14.64
N PRO A 427 13.76 -9.72 13.97
CA PRO A 427 15.02 -9.18 14.46
C PRO A 427 15.01 -7.64 14.51
N GLN A 428 16.06 -7.05 15.10
CA GLN A 428 16.13 -5.61 15.30
C GLN A 428 15.94 -4.79 14.04
N ILE A 429 16.64 -5.16 12.98
CA ILE A 429 16.63 -4.42 11.71
C ILE A 429 15.23 -4.25 11.11
N ASP A 430 14.29 -5.13 11.47
CA ASP A 430 12.91 -5.09 11.01
C ASP A 430 11.98 -4.34 11.97
N ARG A 431 12.47 -3.87 13.12
CA ARG A 431 11.69 -3.07 14.08
C ARG A 431 11.67 -1.60 13.67
N ASN A 432 11.37 -1.32 12.40
CA ASN A 432 11.38 0.04 11.82
C ASN A 432 9.99 0.62 11.62
N TYR A 433 8.94 0.03 12.21
CA TYR A 433 7.55 0.53 12.17
C TYR A 433 6.94 0.65 10.76
N GLY A 434 7.53 -0.02 9.77
CA GLY A 434 7.16 0.10 8.35
C GLY A 434 8.09 0.98 7.54
N GLY A 435 9.16 1.52 8.14
CA GLY A 435 10.08 2.50 7.56
C GLY A 435 9.53 3.92 7.69
N MET A 436 10.04 4.85 6.89
CA MET A 436 9.56 6.24 6.87
C MET A 436 8.15 6.31 6.24
N THR A 437 7.12 6.27 7.08
CA THR A 437 5.73 6.13 6.63
C THR A 437 4.73 6.64 7.67
N SER A 438 3.52 7.01 7.23
CA SER A 438 2.56 7.72 8.09
C SER A 438 1.76 6.82 9.02
N GLY A 439 2.08 5.53 9.10
CA GLY A 439 1.44 4.55 9.99
C GLY A 439 2.00 3.14 9.79
N LEU A 440 1.66 2.22 10.70
CA LEU A 440 2.15 0.83 10.68
C LEU A 440 1.58 0.01 9.50
N ARG A 441 2.13 0.25 8.30
CA ARG A 441 1.56 -0.16 7.01
C ARG A 441 1.46 -1.66 6.80
N TRP A 442 2.29 -2.44 7.48
CA TRP A 442 2.27 -3.89 7.43
C TRP A 442 0.96 -4.54 7.88
N LEU A 443 0.10 -3.79 8.58
CA LEU A 443 -1.19 -4.27 9.06
C LEU A 443 -2.37 -3.75 8.22
N PHE A 444 -2.15 -2.88 7.25
CA PHE A 444 -3.26 -2.22 6.54
C PHE A 444 -4.14 -3.20 5.75
N TRP A 445 -3.57 -4.31 5.28
CA TRP A 445 -4.32 -5.36 4.58
C TRP A 445 -5.36 -6.08 5.46
N LEU A 446 -5.27 -5.95 6.79
CA LEU A 446 -6.26 -6.46 7.76
C LEU A 446 -7.47 -5.55 7.94
N ALA A 447 -7.42 -4.29 7.48
CA ALA A 447 -8.49 -3.31 7.64
C ALA A 447 -9.90 -3.82 7.27
N PRO A 448 -10.15 -4.52 6.14
CA PRO A 448 -11.49 -5.03 5.84
C PRO A 448 -12.00 -6.03 6.88
N LEU A 449 -11.13 -6.84 7.48
CA LEU A 449 -11.50 -7.78 8.53
C LEU A 449 -11.89 -7.04 9.81
N TRP A 450 -11.09 -6.05 10.20
CA TRP A 450 -11.35 -5.22 11.38
C TRP A 450 -12.64 -4.41 11.25
N LEU A 451 -12.91 -3.85 10.06
CA LEU A 451 -14.16 -3.16 9.75
C LEU A 451 -15.39 -4.08 9.91
N VAL A 452 -15.31 -5.34 9.46
CA VAL A 452 -16.42 -6.30 9.62
C VAL A 452 -16.70 -6.58 11.10
N VAL A 453 -15.66 -6.87 11.90
CA VAL A 453 -15.84 -7.13 13.34
C VAL A 453 -16.16 -5.88 14.16
N MET A 454 -16.09 -4.68 13.58
CA MET A 454 -16.50 -3.43 14.22
C MET A 454 -18.03 -3.30 14.34
N LEU A 455 -18.80 -3.95 13.46
CA LEU A 455 -20.27 -3.77 13.35
C LEU A 455 -21.01 -3.95 14.69
N PRO A 456 -20.76 -4.99 15.50
CA PRO A 456 -21.50 -5.19 16.77
C PRO A 456 -21.24 -4.09 17.80
N ALA A 457 -20.06 -3.46 17.76
CA ALA A 457 -19.72 -2.32 18.59
C ALA A 457 -20.42 -1.05 18.09
N ALA A 458 -20.41 -0.81 16.79
CA ALA A 458 -21.11 0.32 16.18
C ALA A 458 -22.63 0.26 16.45
N ASP A 459 -23.23 -0.93 16.32
CA ASP A 459 -24.64 -1.16 16.67
C ASP A 459 -24.94 -0.94 18.16
N ARG A 460 -23.98 -1.24 19.04
CA ARG A 460 -24.14 -1.00 20.47
C ARG A 460 -23.99 0.47 20.83
N ALA A 461 -23.09 1.19 20.15
CA ALA A 461 -22.90 2.63 20.29
C ALA A 461 -24.16 3.40 19.85
N ALA A 462 -24.83 2.94 18.79
CA ALA A 462 -26.09 3.51 18.28
C ALA A 462 -27.24 3.57 19.29
N ARG A 463 -27.16 2.82 20.40
CA ARG A 463 -28.21 2.80 21.45
C ARG A 463 -28.21 4.03 22.35
N SER A 464 -27.17 4.86 22.31
CA SER A 464 -27.11 6.08 23.12
C SER A 464 -26.36 7.21 22.40
N ARG A 465 -26.78 8.45 22.66
CA ARG A 465 -26.11 9.65 22.13
C ARG A 465 -24.65 9.73 22.54
N GLN A 466 -24.33 9.35 23.78
CA GLN A 466 -22.95 9.30 24.28
C GLN A 466 -22.11 8.27 23.53
N GLY A 467 -22.66 7.06 23.28
CA GLY A 467 -21.96 6.02 22.53
C GLY A 467 -21.66 6.46 21.10
N MET A 468 -22.63 7.06 20.42
CA MET A 468 -22.45 7.66 19.10
C MET A 468 -21.38 8.78 19.13
N ALA A 469 -21.43 9.67 20.12
CA ALA A 469 -20.47 10.77 20.25
C ALA A 469 -19.03 10.25 20.40
N VAL A 470 -18.80 9.27 21.29
CA VAL A 470 -17.47 8.65 21.47
C VAL A 470 -16.98 8.01 20.18
N ALA A 471 -17.83 7.24 19.50
CA ALA A 471 -17.50 6.61 18.23
C ALA A 471 -17.16 7.64 17.14
N LEU A 472 -17.91 8.75 17.06
CA LEU A 472 -17.62 9.85 16.14
C LEU A 472 -16.30 10.55 16.46
N VAL A 473 -15.96 10.75 17.74
CA VAL A 473 -14.64 11.30 18.12
C VAL A 473 -13.52 10.37 17.68
N MET A 474 -13.64 9.06 17.92
CA MET A 474 -12.67 8.07 17.44
C MET A 474 -12.53 8.08 15.91
N LEU A 475 -13.65 8.18 15.19
CA LEU A 475 -13.63 8.30 13.74
C LEU A 475 -12.94 9.60 13.30
N SER A 476 -13.25 10.74 13.91
CA SER A 476 -12.64 12.04 13.56
C SER A 476 -11.12 12.03 13.70
N PHE A 477 -10.57 11.47 14.79
CA PHE A 477 -9.11 11.32 14.93
C PHE A 477 -8.52 10.33 13.93
N SER A 478 -9.24 9.26 13.60
CA SER A 478 -8.83 8.30 12.57
C SER A 478 -8.75 8.96 11.18
N VAL A 479 -9.76 9.77 10.83
CA VAL A 479 -9.81 10.56 9.59
C VAL A 479 -8.71 11.62 9.57
N LEU A 480 -8.44 12.29 10.69
CA LEU A 480 -7.32 13.22 10.83
C LEU A 480 -6.01 12.53 10.47
N SER A 481 -5.72 11.36 11.05
CA SER A 481 -4.49 10.62 10.77
C SER A 481 -4.39 10.16 9.31
N ALA A 482 -5.49 9.69 8.72
CA ALA A 482 -5.52 9.27 7.31
C ALA A 482 -5.39 10.45 6.32
N SER A 483 -5.83 11.64 6.74
CA SER A 483 -5.77 12.86 5.93
C SER A 483 -4.46 13.62 6.10
N TYR A 484 -3.81 13.52 7.27
CA TYR A 484 -2.57 14.24 7.59
C TYR A 484 -1.48 14.10 6.50
N PRO A 485 -1.15 12.90 6.00
CA PRO A 485 -0.22 12.73 4.89
C PRO A 485 -0.91 12.96 3.54
N THR A 486 -1.61 14.09 3.36
CA THR A 486 -2.46 14.36 2.18
C THR A 486 -1.69 14.10 0.86
N TRP A 487 -0.47 14.62 0.78
CA TRP A 487 0.35 14.57 -0.43
C TRP A 487 1.29 13.39 -0.51
N ASN A 488 1.83 12.93 0.61
CA ASN A 488 2.83 11.86 0.63
C ASN A 488 2.68 11.00 1.90
N PRO A 489 2.27 9.72 1.77
CA PRO A 489 2.19 8.78 2.89
C PRO A 489 3.57 8.25 3.33
N TRP A 490 4.63 8.53 2.58
CA TRP A 490 6.02 8.29 2.97
C TRP A 490 6.53 9.50 3.74
N THR A 491 5.94 9.73 4.92
CA THR A 491 6.33 10.77 5.88
C THR A 491 5.96 10.29 7.28
N GLN A 492 6.60 10.84 8.30
CA GLN A 492 6.29 10.49 9.68
C GLN A 492 4.85 10.91 10.07
N PRO A 493 4.14 10.13 10.92
CA PRO A 493 2.80 10.45 11.37
C PRO A 493 2.76 11.73 12.21
N TRP A 494 1.59 12.35 12.30
CA TRP A 494 1.42 13.60 13.05
C TRP A 494 1.82 13.48 14.52
N ILE A 495 1.61 12.32 15.16
CA ILE A 495 2.02 12.07 16.55
C ILE A 495 3.54 12.11 16.66
N TYR A 496 4.27 11.50 15.72
CA TYR A 496 5.74 11.56 15.68
C TYR A 496 6.22 13.00 15.59
N ASN A 497 5.67 13.77 14.64
CA ASN A 497 6.06 15.18 14.43
C ASN A 497 5.70 16.05 15.64
N TRP A 498 4.56 15.78 16.28
CA TRP A 498 4.17 16.45 17.51
C TRP A 498 5.14 16.14 18.66
N LEU A 499 5.50 14.87 18.87
CA LEU A 499 6.51 14.50 19.87
C LEU A 499 7.85 15.19 19.62
N GLN A 500 8.30 15.27 18.36
CA GLN A 500 9.51 16.02 18.01
C GLN A 500 9.40 17.51 18.36
N SER A 501 8.25 18.13 18.09
CA SER A 501 8.00 19.53 18.47
C SER A 501 8.02 19.74 19.99
N CYS A 502 7.69 18.70 20.77
CA CYS A 502 7.81 18.69 22.23
C CYS A 502 9.23 18.35 22.74
N GLY A 503 10.22 18.21 21.86
CA GLY A 503 11.62 17.95 22.22
C GLY A 503 12.02 16.48 22.27
N TRP A 504 11.15 15.55 21.86
CA TRP A 504 11.56 14.15 21.69
C TRP A 504 12.51 14.01 20.50
N ARG A 505 13.68 13.39 20.71
CA ARG A 505 14.78 13.37 19.74
C ARG A 505 14.52 12.46 18.52
N GLY A 506 13.47 11.64 18.55
CA GLY A 506 13.12 10.73 17.46
C GLY A 506 14.17 9.65 17.21
N PHE A 507 14.22 9.15 15.97
CA PHE A 507 15.24 8.19 15.54
C PHE A 507 16.55 8.91 15.20
N GLY A 508 17.63 8.58 15.91
CA GLY A 508 18.97 9.16 15.74
C GLY A 508 19.83 8.53 14.65
#